data_AF-A0A1A9I4J5-F1
#
_entry.id   AF-A0A1A9I4J5-F1
#
_cell.length_a   1.000
_cell.length_b   1.000
_cell.length_c   1.000
_cell.angle_alpha   90.00
_cell.angle_beta   90.00
_cell.angle_gamma   90.00
#
_symmetry.space_group_name_H-M   'P 1'
#
loop_
_entity.id
_entity.type
_entity.pdbx_description
1 polymer ?
#
loop_
_entity_poly.entity_id
_entity_poly.type
_entity_poly.pdbx_seq_one_letter_code
_entity_poly.pdbx_strand_id
1 'polypeptide(L)'
;MRNDDLTDLPDWDDEKFSRYDEEGEEWKPRPTREACKALYLKWREIITMLNGALGNDFHSDDAHLKSYTDDFKQMVLGDAYEVGAKIRSSEVGGMYVLRMENAAIIRKNAQSVASSLLSLGAEGAVEEKYVELIRTEIDVFKELFKVWVGTFEKDEFTDDWGLFV
;
A
#
# COMPACT_ATOMS: atom_id res chain seq x y z
N MET A 1 -14.75 -2.14 15.92
CA MET A 1 -14.13 -3.09 14.98
C MET A 1 -15.19 -4.11 14.62
N ARG A 2 -15.60 -4.23 13.36
CA ARG A 2 -16.49 -5.34 12.94
C ARG A 2 -15.63 -6.60 12.96
N ASN A 3 -16.11 -7.67 13.59
CA ASN A 3 -15.33 -8.90 13.81
C ASN A 3 -14.95 -9.68 12.53
N ASP A 4 -15.37 -9.20 11.35
CA ASP A 4 -15.14 -9.85 10.06
C ASP A 4 -14.15 -9.08 9.15
N ASP A 5 -13.60 -7.95 9.61
CA ASP A 5 -12.64 -7.17 8.81
C ASP A 5 -11.23 -7.75 9.03
N LEU A 6 -10.75 -8.53 8.07
CA LEU A 6 -9.44 -9.19 8.11
C LEU A 6 -8.27 -8.21 7.84
N THR A 7 -8.56 -6.91 7.73
CA THR A 7 -7.60 -5.84 7.49
C THR A 7 -7.96 -4.63 8.35
N ASP A 8 -6.96 -3.96 8.94
CA ASP A 8 -7.16 -2.73 9.71
C ASP A 8 -7.33 -1.49 8.81
N LEU A 9 -7.15 -1.65 7.49
CA LEU A 9 -7.41 -0.60 6.52
C LEU A 9 -8.92 -0.38 6.31
N PRO A 10 -9.39 0.88 6.28
CA PRO A 10 -10.81 1.22 6.07
C PRO A 10 -11.29 0.82 4.68
N ASP A 11 -12.61 0.64 4.53
CA ASP A 11 -13.19 0.39 3.22
C ASP A 11 -12.97 1.56 2.24
N TRP A 12 -12.98 1.21 0.95
CA TRP A 12 -13.05 2.19 -0.12
C TRP A 12 -14.44 2.81 -0.15
N ASP A 13 -14.51 4.15 -0.17
CA ASP A 13 -15.76 4.91 -0.08
C ASP A 13 -15.86 5.86 -1.27
N ASP A 14 -16.54 5.39 -2.33
CA ASP A 14 -16.73 6.16 -3.57
C ASP A 14 -17.51 7.46 -3.32
N GLU A 15 -18.46 7.47 -2.38
CA GLU A 15 -19.24 8.67 -2.06
C GLU A 15 -18.38 9.74 -1.42
N LYS A 16 -17.47 9.35 -0.52
CA LYS A 16 -16.53 10.29 0.10
C LYS A 16 -15.60 10.91 -0.92
N PHE A 17 -15.04 10.12 -1.84
CA PHE A 17 -14.14 10.65 -2.86
C PHE A 17 -14.86 11.51 -3.89
N SER A 18 -16.16 11.25 -4.11
CA SER A 18 -16.93 12.05 -5.07
C SER A 18 -17.24 13.47 -4.60
N ARG A 19 -17.08 13.75 -3.29
CA ARG A 19 -17.21 15.12 -2.75
C ARG A 19 -16.12 16.09 -3.19
N TYR A 20 -15.03 15.57 -3.76
CA TYR A 20 -13.93 16.38 -4.28
C TYR A 20 -14.07 16.66 -5.78
N ASP A 21 -15.14 16.18 -6.40
CA ASP A 21 -15.38 16.42 -7.81
C ASP A 21 -16.01 17.78 -8.03
N GLU A 22 -15.76 18.37 -9.20
CA GLU A 22 -16.46 19.55 -9.64
C GLU A 22 -17.95 19.24 -9.89
N GLU A 23 -18.85 20.12 -9.42
CA GLU A 23 -20.29 19.94 -9.55
C GLU A 23 -20.69 19.73 -11.02
N GLY A 24 -21.42 18.64 -11.30
CA GLY A 24 -21.89 18.31 -12.64
C GLY A 24 -20.92 17.51 -13.52
N GLU A 25 -19.72 17.18 -13.02
CA GLU A 25 -18.74 16.34 -13.73
C GLU A 25 -18.79 14.85 -13.36
N GLU A 26 -19.81 14.43 -12.62
CA GLU A 26 -20.02 13.05 -12.14
C GLU A 26 -20.10 12.01 -13.27
N TRP A 27 -20.55 12.43 -14.46
CA TRP A 27 -20.70 11.56 -15.62
C TRP A 27 -19.38 11.22 -16.33
N LYS A 28 -18.30 11.97 -16.06
CA LYS A 28 -17.03 11.78 -16.76
C LYS A 28 -16.35 10.47 -16.31
N PRO A 29 -15.76 9.69 -17.23
CA PRO A 29 -14.92 8.55 -16.86
C PRO A 29 -13.77 8.99 -15.94
N ARG A 30 -13.47 8.18 -14.91
CA ARG A 30 -12.38 8.44 -13.96
C ARG A 30 -11.36 7.32 -13.96
N PRO A 31 -10.59 7.17 -15.04
CA PRO A 31 -9.62 6.08 -15.16
C PRO A 31 -8.64 6.07 -13.99
N THR A 32 -8.21 7.24 -13.51
CA THR A 32 -7.34 7.36 -12.33
C THR A 32 -7.98 6.83 -11.06
N ARG A 33 -9.24 7.19 -10.78
CA ARG A 33 -9.96 6.74 -9.58
C ARG A 33 -10.21 5.24 -9.61
N GLU A 34 -10.63 4.71 -10.76
CA GLU A 34 -10.86 3.27 -10.93
C GLU A 34 -9.55 2.48 -10.76
N ALA A 35 -8.46 2.96 -11.36
CA ALA A 35 -7.13 2.36 -11.17
C ALA A 35 -6.66 2.45 -9.71
N CYS A 36 -6.91 3.59 -9.04
CA CYS A 36 -6.58 3.80 -7.63
C CYS A 36 -7.37 2.85 -6.71
N LYS A 37 -8.67 2.67 -6.97
CA LYS A 37 -9.53 1.72 -6.26
C LYS A 37 -9.04 0.29 -6.43
N ALA A 38 -8.75 -0.12 -7.67
CA ALA A 38 -8.23 -1.46 -7.95
C ALA A 38 -6.90 -1.70 -7.23
N LEU A 39 -6.00 -0.72 -7.26
CA LEU A 39 -4.72 -0.75 -6.55
C LEU A 39 -4.92 -0.88 -5.03
N TYR A 40 -5.85 -0.11 -4.47
CA TYR A 40 -6.17 -0.11 -3.04
C TYR A 40 -6.73 -1.45 -2.57
N LEU A 41 -7.70 -2.00 -3.30
CA LEU A 41 -8.31 -3.29 -2.97
C LEU A 41 -7.26 -4.41 -3.02
N LYS A 42 -6.38 -4.38 -4.03
CA LYS A 42 -5.27 -5.32 -4.07
C LYS A 42 -4.34 -5.20 -2.87
N TRP A 43 -4.04 -3.98 -2.45
CA TRP A 43 -3.21 -3.76 -1.27
C TRP A 43 -3.88 -4.22 0.04
N ARG A 44 -5.21 -4.08 0.16
CA ARG A 44 -5.95 -4.62 1.31
C ARG A 44 -5.82 -6.14 1.41
N GLU A 45 -5.89 -6.87 0.29
CA GLU A 45 -5.63 -8.32 0.28
C GLU A 45 -4.22 -8.62 0.82
N ILE A 46 -3.21 -7.86 0.37
CA ILE A 46 -1.82 -7.99 0.84
C ILE A 46 -1.71 -7.73 2.34
N ILE A 47 -2.38 -6.72 2.88
CA ILE A 47 -2.40 -6.44 4.33
C ILE A 47 -3.02 -7.60 5.12
N THR A 48 -4.11 -8.18 4.64
CA THR A 48 -4.70 -9.37 5.28
C THR A 48 -3.71 -10.53 5.33
N MET A 49 -3.01 -10.80 4.22
CA MET A 49 -1.99 -11.85 4.19
C MET A 49 -0.80 -11.53 5.09
N LEU A 50 -0.35 -10.27 5.15
CA LEU A 50 0.70 -9.81 6.05
C LEU A 50 0.29 -10.00 7.51
N ASN A 51 -0.92 -9.60 7.90
CA ASN A 51 -1.41 -9.77 9.27
C ASN A 51 -1.43 -11.25 9.68
N GLY A 52 -1.85 -12.14 8.77
CA GLY A 52 -1.80 -13.58 9.02
C GLY A 52 -0.37 -14.14 9.12
N ALA A 53 0.54 -13.69 8.26
CA ALA A 53 1.93 -14.18 8.23
C ALA A 53 2.78 -13.66 9.39
N LEU A 54 2.59 -12.40 9.77
CA LEU A 54 3.38 -11.71 10.81
C LEU A 54 2.78 -11.86 12.21
N GLY A 55 1.49 -12.18 12.31
CA GLY A 55 0.78 -12.34 13.59
C GLY A 55 1.18 -13.58 14.40
N ASN A 56 1.87 -14.55 13.79
CA ASN A 56 2.40 -15.71 14.49
C ASN A 56 3.57 -15.32 15.39
N ASP A 57 3.60 -15.85 16.62
CA ASP A 57 4.71 -15.62 17.55
C ASP A 57 5.98 -16.27 17.01
N PHE A 58 7.09 -15.51 17.03
CA PHE A 58 8.38 -16.04 16.67
C PHE A 58 9.04 -16.63 17.92
N HIS A 59 9.29 -17.94 17.90
CA HIS A 59 9.91 -18.64 19.03
C HIS A 59 11.42 -18.69 18.88
N SER A 60 12.12 -18.07 19.82
CA SER A 60 13.58 -18.08 19.95
C SER A 60 13.95 -18.13 21.44
N ASP A 61 14.94 -18.95 21.79
CA ASP A 61 15.52 -18.98 23.15
C ASP A 61 16.35 -17.72 23.45
N ASP A 62 16.75 -16.99 22.40
CA ASP A 62 17.37 -15.67 22.52
C ASP A 62 16.28 -14.58 22.58
N ALA A 63 16.12 -13.98 23.76
CA ALA A 63 15.16 -12.92 24.01
C ALA A 63 15.45 -11.62 23.24
N HIS A 64 16.72 -11.32 22.96
CA HIS A 64 17.09 -10.14 22.16
C HIS A 64 16.70 -10.35 20.70
N LEU A 65 16.94 -11.55 20.15
CA LEU A 65 16.51 -11.89 18.81
C LEU A 65 14.98 -11.84 18.68
N LYS A 66 14.25 -12.40 19.66
CA LYS A 66 12.78 -12.31 19.68
C LYS A 66 12.30 -10.85 19.63
N SER A 67 12.82 -10.00 20.51
CA SER A 67 12.45 -8.58 20.56
C SER A 67 12.74 -7.87 19.25
N TYR A 68 13.93 -8.11 18.67
CA TYR A 68 14.31 -7.54 17.38
C TYR A 68 13.35 -7.97 16.26
N THR A 69 13.03 -9.25 16.16
CA THR A 69 12.10 -9.76 15.14
C THR A 69 10.70 -9.19 15.32
N ASP A 70 10.21 -9.07 16.56
CA ASP A 70 8.90 -8.47 16.84
C ASP A 70 8.87 -6.98 16.40
N ASP A 71 9.90 -6.21 16.72
CA ASP A 71 10.05 -4.82 16.26
C ASP A 71 10.14 -4.75 14.73
N PHE A 72 10.86 -5.68 14.10
CA PHE A 72 10.99 -5.73 12.64
C PHE A 72 9.65 -6.01 11.96
N LYS A 73 8.84 -6.94 12.48
CA LYS A 73 7.48 -7.20 12.01
C LYS A 73 6.61 -5.94 12.08
N GLN A 74 6.71 -5.17 13.17
CA GLN A 74 5.97 -3.91 13.31
C GLN A 74 6.42 -2.85 12.28
N MET A 75 7.72 -2.77 11.98
CA MET A 75 8.21 -1.88 10.92
C MET A 75 7.66 -2.26 9.54
N VAL A 76 7.58 -3.56 9.22
CA VAL A 76 6.98 -4.05 7.96
C VAL A 76 5.51 -3.67 7.86
N LEU A 77 4.74 -3.84 8.94
CA LEU A 77 3.34 -3.43 8.99
C LEU A 77 3.19 -1.91 8.86
N GLY A 78 4.08 -1.14 9.49
CA GLY A 78 4.11 0.33 9.36
C GLY A 78 4.29 0.80 7.92
N ASP A 79 5.29 0.26 7.21
CA ASP A 79 5.49 0.53 5.77
C ASP A 79 4.22 0.17 4.97
N ALA A 80 3.62 -0.99 5.28
CA ALA A 80 2.44 -1.47 4.57
C ALA A 80 1.19 -0.62 4.80
N TYR A 81 0.97 -0.12 6.03
CA TYR A 81 -0.12 0.80 6.32
C TYR A 81 0.06 2.15 5.63
N GLU A 82 1.29 2.64 5.54
CA GLU A 82 1.57 3.87 4.81
C GLU A 82 1.25 3.74 3.32
N VAL A 83 1.52 2.59 2.67
CA VAL A 83 1.09 2.37 1.28
C VAL A 83 -0.43 2.54 1.14
N GLY A 84 -1.23 1.89 2.00
CA GLY A 84 -2.68 2.00 1.97
C GLY A 84 -3.18 3.43 2.19
N ALA A 85 -2.55 4.17 3.11
CA ALA A 85 -2.88 5.56 3.36
C ALA A 85 -2.59 6.46 2.15
N LYS A 86 -1.44 6.27 1.49
CA LYS A 86 -0.99 7.07 0.35
C LYS A 86 -1.78 6.82 -0.92
N ILE A 87 -2.26 5.58 -1.13
CA ILE A 87 -3.19 5.29 -2.23
C ILE A 87 -4.47 6.13 -2.04
N ARG A 88 -5.10 6.06 -0.86
CA ARG A 88 -6.34 6.82 -0.58
C ARG A 88 -6.16 8.33 -0.63
N SER A 89 -5.04 8.86 -0.14
CA SER A 89 -4.81 10.30 -0.18
C SER A 89 -4.61 10.84 -1.59
N SER A 90 -4.27 9.99 -2.56
CA SER A 90 -4.07 10.40 -3.94
C SER A 90 -5.37 10.77 -4.68
N GLU A 91 -6.52 10.40 -4.13
CA GLU A 91 -7.84 10.84 -4.62
C GLU A 91 -8.24 12.22 -4.11
N VAL A 92 -7.54 12.74 -3.10
CA VAL A 92 -7.87 14.03 -2.49
C VAL A 92 -7.15 15.14 -3.28
N GLY A 93 -7.92 15.98 -3.97
CA GLY A 93 -7.42 17.20 -4.61
C GLY A 93 -6.85 17.04 -6.02
N GLY A 94 -6.73 15.81 -6.55
CA GLY A 94 -6.47 15.56 -7.98
C GLY A 94 -5.13 16.04 -8.56
N MET A 95 -4.30 16.72 -7.77
CA MET A 95 -3.04 17.35 -8.22
C MET A 95 -2.00 16.32 -8.64
N TYR A 96 -1.37 16.56 -9.80
CA TYR A 96 -0.33 15.74 -10.38
C TYR A 96 0.85 15.56 -9.41
N VAL A 97 1.38 16.66 -8.85
CA VAL A 97 2.54 16.62 -7.95
C VAL A 97 2.26 15.76 -6.72
N LEU A 98 1.08 15.91 -6.08
CA LEU A 98 0.71 15.10 -4.93
C LEU A 98 0.56 13.62 -5.26
N ARG A 99 0.02 13.30 -6.44
CA ARG A 99 -0.07 11.91 -6.92
C ARG A 99 1.32 11.31 -7.15
N MET A 100 2.24 12.08 -7.72
CA MET A 100 3.63 11.67 -7.94
C MET A 100 4.38 11.44 -6.60
N GLU A 101 4.20 12.33 -5.63
CA GLU A 101 4.74 12.17 -4.27
C GLU A 101 4.22 10.89 -3.60
N ASN A 102 2.90 10.69 -3.62
CA ASN A 102 2.30 9.48 -3.06
C ASN A 102 2.78 8.23 -3.80
N ALA A 103 2.91 8.27 -5.13
CA ALA A 103 3.42 7.16 -5.93
C ALA A 103 4.87 6.80 -5.57
N ALA A 104 5.72 7.79 -5.28
CA ALA A 104 7.09 7.55 -4.83
C ALA A 104 7.13 6.84 -3.47
N ILE A 105 6.31 7.27 -2.51
CA ILE A 105 6.20 6.64 -1.18
C ILE A 105 5.63 5.22 -1.29
N ILE A 106 4.56 5.04 -2.05
CA ILE A 106 3.95 3.73 -2.33
C ILE A 106 4.99 2.75 -2.87
N ARG A 107 5.75 3.17 -3.89
CA ARG A 107 6.79 2.34 -4.49
C ARG A 107 7.87 1.95 -3.48
N LYS A 108 8.41 2.91 -2.74
CA LYS A 108 9.46 2.67 -1.73
C LYS A 108 8.96 1.66 -0.69
N ASN A 109 7.77 1.88 -0.13
CA ASN A 109 7.27 1.06 0.96
C ASN A 109 6.85 -0.34 0.48
N ALA A 110 6.22 -0.48 -0.68
CA ALA A 110 5.91 -1.79 -1.24
C ALA A 110 7.18 -2.62 -1.51
N GLN A 111 8.26 -1.97 -1.97
CA GLN A 111 9.56 -2.63 -2.14
C GLN A 111 10.22 -2.99 -0.80
N SER A 112 10.05 -2.13 0.21
CA SER A 112 10.52 -2.39 1.59
C SER A 112 9.82 -3.62 2.18
N VAL A 113 8.50 -3.70 2.08
CA VAL A 113 7.70 -4.86 2.53
C VAL A 113 8.19 -6.16 1.86
N ALA A 114 8.35 -6.15 0.53
CA ALA A 114 8.80 -7.34 -0.19
C ALA A 114 10.22 -7.79 0.20
N SER A 115 11.12 -6.84 0.45
CA SER A 115 12.50 -7.12 0.89
C SER A 115 12.55 -7.60 2.34
N SER A 116 11.75 -7.02 3.22
CA SER A 116 11.70 -7.40 4.63
C SER A 116 11.10 -8.79 4.84
N LEU A 117 10.11 -9.18 4.01
CA LEU A 117 9.59 -10.56 4.02
C LEU A 117 10.66 -11.59 3.66
N LEU A 118 11.58 -11.27 2.74
CA LEU A 118 12.71 -12.13 2.44
C LEU A 118 13.62 -12.31 3.65
N SER A 119 13.95 -11.21 4.34
CA SER A 119 14.78 -11.26 5.55
C SER A 119 14.10 -12.08 6.66
N LEU A 120 12.83 -11.81 6.94
CA LEU A 120 12.04 -12.56 7.92
C LEU A 120 11.92 -14.06 7.56
N GLY A 121 11.80 -14.39 6.27
CA GLY A 121 11.83 -15.77 5.80
C GLY A 121 13.18 -16.45 6.04
N ALA A 122 14.28 -15.76 5.74
CA ALA A 122 15.63 -16.27 5.96
C ALA A 122 15.96 -16.49 7.44
N GLU A 123 15.38 -15.69 8.33
CA GLU A 123 15.46 -15.83 9.79
C GLU A 123 14.54 -16.93 10.35
N GLY A 124 13.66 -17.52 9.52
CA GLY A 124 12.65 -18.48 9.95
C GLY A 124 11.49 -17.86 10.74
N ALA A 125 11.36 -16.52 10.73
CA ALA A 125 10.31 -15.79 11.42
C ALA A 125 8.97 -15.82 10.68
N VAL A 126 8.99 -16.11 9.38
CA VAL A 126 7.81 -16.30 8.52
C VAL A 126 8.04 -17.53 7.65
N GLU A 127 7.03 -18.40 7.53
CA GLU A 127 7.14 -19.58 6.67
C GLU A 127 7.34 -19.17 5.20
N GLU A 128 8.25 -19.87 4.50
CA GLU A 128 8.63 -19.59 3.11
C GLU A 128 7.42 -19.51 2.17
N LYS A 129 6.43 -20.40 2.32
CA LYS A 129 5.19 -20.39 1.53
C LYS A 129 4.43 -19.06 1.61
N TYR A 130 4.43 -18.40 2.77
CA TYR A 130 3.78 -17.10 2.94
C TYR A 130 4.63 -15.97 2.36
N VAL A 131 5.96 -16.07 2.48
CA VAL A 131 6.88 -15.13 1.83
C VAL A 131 6.69 -15.15 0.31
N GLU A 132 6.67 -16.34 -0.30
CA GLU A 132 6.48 -16.50 -1.74
C GLU A 132 5.10 -16.00 -2.20
N LEU A 133 4.05 -16.38 -1.47
CA LEU A 133 2.68 -15.97 -1.78
C LEU A 133 2.56 -14.44 -1.75
N ILE A 134 2.93 -13.79 -0.63
CA ILE A 134 2.75 -12.34 -0.49
C ILE A 134 3.59 -11.58 -1.52
N ARG A 135 4.81 -12.05 -1.82
CA ARG A 135 5.65 -11.39 -2.83
C ARG A 135 5.08 -11.52 -4.25
N THR A 136 4.47 -12.65 -4.59
CA THR A 136 3.74 -12.83 -5.85
C THR A 136 2.58 -11.84 -5.96
N GLU A 137 1.86 -11.65 -4.86
CA GLU A 137 0.73 -10.72 -4.79
C GLU A 137 1.19 -9.26 -4.89
N ILE A 138 2.37 -8.93 -4.35
CA ILE A 138 3.04 -7.64 -4.55
C ILE A 138 3.46 -7.44 -6.02
N ASP A 139 3.83 -8.49 -6.75
CA ASP A 139 4.11 -8.37 -8.20
C ASP A 139 2.84 -8.07 -9.00
N VAL A 140 1.70 -8.65 -8.63
CA VAL A 140 0.38 -8.27 -9.20
C VAL A 140 0.06 -6.80 -8.86
N PHE A 141 0.29 -6.38 -7.62
CA PHE A 141 0.13 -4.99 -7.20
C PHE A 141 1.02 -4.03 -8.02
N LYS A 142 2.26 -4.40 -8.35
CA LYS A 142 3.16 -3.57 -9.18
C LYS A 142 2.59 -3.34 -10.58
N GLU A 143 1.92 -4.33 -11.17
CA GLU A 143 1.27 -4.13 -12.48
C GLU A 143 0.09 -3.16 -12.38
N LEU A 144 -0.74 -3.27 -11.35
CA LEU A 144 -1.81 -2.29 -11.08
C LEU A 144 -1.24 -0.89 -10.81
N PHE A 145 -0.10 -0.80 -10.11
CA PHE A 145 0.58 0.46 -9.82
C PHE A 145 1.02 1.16 -11.11
N LYS A 146 1.57 0.41 -12.07
CA LYS A 146 1.94 0.96 -13.39
C LYS A 146 0.71 1.49 -14.14
N VAL A 147 -0.40 0.76 -14.10
CA VAL A 147 -1.66 1.21 -14.72
C VAL A 147 -2.11 2.52 -14.08
N TRP A 148 -2.10 2.60 -12.76
CA TRP A 148 -2.51 3.80 -12.01
C TRP A 148 -1.60 5.00 -12.28
N VAL A 149 -0.28 4.86 -12.23
CA VAL A 149 0.64 5.96 -12.59
C VAL A 149 0.46 6.38 -14.05
N GLY A 150 0.16 5.43 -14.93
CA GLY A 150 -0.11 5.70 -16.35
C GLY A 150 -1.35 6.56 -16.62
N THR A 151 -2.21 6.79 -15.62
CA THR A 151 -3.37 7.69 -15.74
C THR A 151 -3.09 9.11 -15.23
N PHE A 152 -1.88 9.40 -14.76
CA PHE A 152 -1.56 10.72 -14.23
C PHE A 152 -1.40 11.72 -15.37
N GLU A 153 -2.20 12.79 -15.32
CA GLU A 153 -2.11 13.91 -16.24
C GLU A 153 -1.44 15.08 -15.54
N LYS A 154 -0.43 15.66 -16.19
CA LYS A 154 0.27 16.83 -15.67
C LYS A 154 -0.66 18.05 -15.70
N ASP A 155 -0.69 18.78 -14.60
CA ASP A 155 -1.47 20.01 -14.43
C ASP A 155 -0.56 21.24 -14.41
N GLU A 156 -1.13 22.38 -14.05
CA GLU A 156 -0.42 23.67 -13.96
C GLU A 156 0.37 23.85 -12.66
N PHE A 157 0.22 22.94 -11.69
CA PHE A 157 0.92 23.03 -10.42
C PHE A 157 2.37 22.57 -10.57
N THR A 158 3.28 23.35 -9.98
CA THR A 158 4.72 23.07 -10.00
C THR A 158 5.16 22.36 -8.73
N ASP A 159 6.06 21.40 -8.87
CA ASP A 159 6.80 20.86 -7.74
C ASP A 159 7.95 21.81 -7.38
N ASP A 160 7.80 22.52 -6.26
CA ASP A 160 8.79 23.46 -5.75
C ASP A 160 10.12 22.80 -5.35
N TRP A 161 10.12 21.48 -5.12
CA TRP A 161 11.33 20.71 -4.80
C TRP A 161 12.08 20.24 -6.05
N GLY A 162 11.44 20.31 -7.23
CA GLY A 162 12.04 19.97 -8.51
C GLY A 162 12.28 18.47 -8.74
N LEU A 163 11.56 17.59 -8.02
CA LEU A 163 11.60 16.14 -8.19
C LEU A 163 10.68 15.64 -9.31
N PHE A 164 9.55 16.31 -9.52
CA PHE A 164 8.52 15.92 -10.48
C PHE A 164 8.33 17.02 -11.55
N VAL A 165 9.25 17.03 -12.51
CA VAL A 165 9.27 17.96 -13.67
C VAL A 165 8.46 17.49 -14.86
#